data_AF-A0A147BUE5-F1
#
_entry.id   AF-A0A147BUE5-F1
#
_cell.length_a   1.000
_cell.length_b   1.000
_cell.length_c   1.000
_cell.angle_alpha   90.00
_cell.angle_beta   90.00
_cell.angle_gamma   90.00
#
_symmetry.space_group_name_H-M   'P 1'
#
loop_
_entity.id
_entity.type
_entity.pdbx_description
1 polymer ?
#
loop_
_entity_poly.entity_id
_entity_poly.type
_entity_poly.pdbx_seq_one_letter_code
_entity_poly.pdbx_strand_id
1 'polypeptide(L)'
;PYPKMCLVTHTWVCGEWLSSLGLPSYGEAFREQLVDGRVLDTLSRRDLEKRLGVASRQHQASLLRGVQLLRTLRFDLRALAHRRALCRHLDVDPVVWTNQRFVQWARSVDLGEYAENLRESGVHGALVVLEPSFSAETMAQALGIPSSKNIIRRHLTTELENLVQPARMSLEAEAVVESKGGSERRLASATGSLGRSFARSSRARSSDRQTDKRRSSIRLSLS
;
A
#
# COMPACT_ATOMS: atom_id res chain seq x y z
N PRO A 1 -11.46 -1.01 5.07
CA PRO A 1 -11.29 -0.10 6.24
C PRO A 1 -10.04 -0.47 7.05
N TYR A 2 -9.19 0.52 7.36
CA TYR A 2 -7.99 0.33 8.18
C TYR A 2 -8.30 0.70 9.65
N PRO A 3 -8.45 -0.26 10.57
CA PRO A 3 -8.93 0.02 11.94
C PRO A 3 -7.97 0.91 12.75
N LYS A 4 -6.69 0.94 12.41
CA LYS A 4 -5.66 1.77 13.08
C LYS A 4 -5.55 3.19 12.52
N MET A 5 -6.25 3.50 11.43
CA MET A 5 -6.19 4.83 10.79
C MET A 5 -6.65 5.95 11.72
N CYS A 6 -7.61 5.70 12.61
CA CYS A 6 -8.08 6.69 13.58
C CYS A 6 -7.00 7.12 14.59
N LEU A 7 -5.91 6.36 14.71
CA LEU A 7 -4.77 6.72 15.57
C LEU A 7 -3.82 7.71 14.90
N VAL A 8 -3.96 7.92 13.59
CA VAL A 8 -3.17 8.90 12.83
C VAL A 8 -3.83 10.27 12.96
N THR A 9 -3.45 11.00 14.00
CA THR A 9 -4.00 12.33 14.32
C THR A 9 -3.36 13.42 13.47
N HIS A 10 -4.04 14.55 13.27
CA HIS A 10 -3.46 15.71 12.59
C HIS A 10 -2.20 16.24 13.30
N THR A 11 -2.14 16.14 14.63
CA THR A 11 -0.96 16.51 15.42
C THR A 11 0.25 15.64 15.11
N TRP A 12 0.06 14.32 14.97
CA TRP A 12 1.13 13.40 14.56
C TRP A 12 1.55 13.63 13.11
N VAL A 13 0.58 13.86 12.22
CA VAL A 13 0.84 14.19 10.80
C VAL A 13 1.75 15.42 10.69
N CYS A 14 1.41 16.50 11.41
CA CYS A 14 2.15 17.75 11.35
C CYS A 14 3.48 17.71 12.12
N GLY A 15 3.52 17.05 13.28
CA GLY A 15 4.68 17.06 14.18
C GLY A 15 5.75 16.03 13.83
N GLU A 16 5.35 14.86 13.35
CA GLU A 16 6.27 13.74 13.11
C GLU A 16 6.32 13.30 11.66
N TRP A 17 5.16 13.09 11.04
CA TRP A 17 5.12 12.44 9.73
C TRP A 17 5.74 13.31 8.64
N LEU A 18 5.33 14.57 8.51
CA LEU A 18 5.89 15.52 7.52
C LEU A 18 7.41 15.68 7.68
N SER A 19 7.88 15.85 8.92
CA SER A 19 9.32 15.89 9.24
C SER A 19 10.03 14.60 8.81
N SER A 20 9.40 13.44 9.02
CA SER A 20 9.95 12.14 8.60
C SER A 20 10.06 11.99 7.08
N LEU A 21 9.24 12.72 6.31
CA LEU A 21 9.33 12.77 4.84
C LEU A 21 10.31 13.83 4.35
N GLY A 22 10.81 14.70 5.23
CA GLY A 22 11.62 15.86 4.87
C GLY A 22 10.81 17.01 4.30
N LEU A 23 9.58 17.21 4.76
CA LEU A 23 8.67 18.30 4.34
C LEU A 23 7.97 19.02 5.52
N PRO A 24 8.64 19.35 6.63
CA PRO A 24 8.01 20.00 7.78
C PRO A 24 7.46 21.40 7.46
N SER A 25 7.96 22.09 6.42
CA SER A 25 7.44 23.39 5.98
C SER A 25 5.94 23.39 5.60
N TYR A 26 5.36 22.25 5.22
CA TYR A 26 3.92 22.14 4.99
C TYR A 26 3.07 21.94 6.25
N GLY A 27 3.70 21.90 7.43
CA GLY A 27 3.02 21.58 8.69
C GLY A 27 1.89 22.54 9.07
N GLU A 28 2.02 23.83 8.74
CA GLU A 28 0.95 24.81 9.01
C GLU A 28 -0.28 24.57 8.14
N ALA A 29 -0.10 24.45 6.82
CA ALA A 29 -1.20 24.16 5.89
C ALA A 29 -1.93 22.85 6.22
N PHE A 30 -1.18 21.80 6.60
CA PHE A 30 -1.78 20.52 7.02
C PHE A 30 -2.53 20.65 8.36
N ARG A 31 -2.06 21.49 9.28
CA ARG A 31 -2.72 21.75 10.56
C ARG A 31 -4.03 22.50 10.38
N GLU A 32 -4.03 23.55 9.56
CA GLU A 32 -5.24 24.35 9.26
C GLU A 32 -6.34 23.51 8.62
N GLN A 33 -5.97 22.56 7.75
CA GLN A 33 -6.90 21.65 7.10
C GLN A 33 -7.20 20.38 7.92
N LEU A 34 -6.70 20.29 9.16
CA LEU A 34 -6.87 19.17 10.09
C LEU A 34 -6.59 17.80 9.43
N VAL A 35 -5.52 17.72 8.65
CA VAL A 35 -5.20 16.52 7.86
C VAL A 35 -4.85 15.36 8.79
N ASP A 36 -5.76 14.41 8.95
CA ASP A 36 -5.61 13.19 9.73
C ASP A 36 -5.44 11.95 8.83
N GLY A 37 -5.39 10.75 9.42
CA GLY A 37 -5.28 9.49 8.67
C GLY A 37 -6.36 9.27 7.62
N ARG A 38 -7.60 9.72 7.85
CA ARG A 38 -8.71 9.57 6.90
C ARG A 38 -8.55 10.51 5.72
N VAL A 39 -8.14 11.75 5.98
CA VAL A 39 -7.83 12.72 4.93
C VAL A 39 -6.63 12.23 4.11
N LEU A 40 -5.57 11.74 4.76
CA LEU A 40 -4.41 11.16 4.08
C LEU A 40 -4.80 10.00 3.15
N ASP A 41 -5.67 9.08 3.60
CA ASP A 41 -6.08 7.92 2.78
C ASP A 41 -6.86 8.30 1.51
N THR A 42 -7.43 9.49 1.44
CA THR A 42 -8.16 9.98 0.25
C THR A 42 -7.43 11.10 -0.49
N LEU A 43 -6.23 11.47 -0.03
CA LEU A 43 -5.49 12.61 -0.52
C LEU A 43 -5.07 12.42 -1.99
N SER A 44 -5.47 13.37 -2.84
CA SER A 44 -5.12 13.39 -4.26
C SER A 44 -4.11 14.50 -4.59
N ARG A 45 -3.49 14.43 -5.78
CA ARG A 45 -2.59 15.50 -6.28
C ARG A 45 -3.29 16.86 -6.32
N ARG A 46 -4.54 16.89 -6.76
CA ARG A 46 -5.35 18.12 -6.83
C ARG A 46 -5.55 18.74 -5.45
N ASP A 47 -5.68 17.90 -4.43
CA ASP A 47 -5.89 18.35 -3.06
C ASP A 47 -4.63 18.95 -2.46
N LEU A 48 -3.49 18.30 -2.71
CA LEU A 48 -2.16 18.81 -2.35
C LEU A 48 -1.92 20.20 -2.95
N GLU A 49 -2.25 20.38 -4.23
CA GLU A 49 -2.07 21.66 -4.92
C GLU A 49 -3.08 22.72 -4.45
N LYS A 50 -4.38 22.42 -4.51
CA LYS A 50 -5.43 23.44 -4.33
C LYS A 50 -5.77 23.74 -2.87
N ARG A 51 -5.60 22.78 -1.95
CA ARG A 51 -5.97 22.95 -0.53
C ARG A 51 -4.78 23.09 0.40
N LEU A 52 -3.64 22.51 0.04
CA LEU A 52 -2.45 22.46 0.90
C LEU A 52 -1.26 23.25 0.34
N GLY A 53 -1.43 23.92 -0.80
CA GLY A 53 -0.41 24.81 -1.38
C GLY A 53 0.86 24.10 -1.87
N VAL A 54 0.82 22.78 -2.06
CA VAL A 54 1.99 21.99 -2.52
C VAL A 54 2.10 22.07 -4.04
N ALA A 55 2.72 23.14 -4.55
CA ALA A 55 2.88 23.34 -6.00
C ALA A 55 3.94 22.43 -6.65
N SER A 56 4.99 22.06 -5.90
CA SER A 56 6.08 21.22 -6.41
C SER A 56 5.59 19.80 -6.72
N ARG A 57 5.72 19.38 -7.99
CA ARG A 57 5.36 18.00 -8.42
C ARG A 57 6.16 16.93 -7.71
N GLN A 58 7.42 17.23 -7.37
CA GLN A 58 8.29 16.33 -6.61
C GLN A 58 7.79 16.16 -5.17
N HIS A 59 7.42 17.25 -4.50
CA HIS A 59 6.84 17.18 -3.16
C HIS A 59 5.46 16.50 -3.17
N GLN A 60 4.65 16.72 -4.22
CA GLN A 60 3.39 15.99 -4.38
C GLN A 60 3.63 14.48 -4.51
N ALA A 61 4.61 14.05 -5.31
CA ALA A 61 4.95 12.64 -5.44
C ALA A 61 5.46 12.07 -4.09
N SER A 62 6.33 12.81 -3.40
CA SER A 62 6.82 12.46 -2.06
C SER A 62 5.69 12.18 -1.07
N LEU A 63 4.76 13.12 -0.89
CA LEU A 63 3.63 12.96 0.03
C LEU A 63 2.77 11.75 -0.33
N LEU A 64 2.48 11.54 -1.62
CA LEU A 64 1.65 10.42 -2.06
C LEU A 64 2.34 9.05 -1.85
N ARG A 65 3.66 8.97 -2.01
CA ARG A 65 4.41 7.75 -1.68
C ARG A 65 4.49 7.51 -0.17
N GLY A 66 4.63 8.57 0.62
CA GLY A 66 4.48 8.50 2.07
C GLY A 66 3.12 7.92 2.49
N VAL A 67 2.02 8.38 1.87
CA VAL A 67 0.67 7.83 2.11
C VAL A 67 0.58 6.37 1.64
N GLN A 68 1.16 6.03 0.48
CA GLN A 68 1.19 4.65 0.00
C GLN A 68 1.87 3.72 1.01
N LEU A 69 2.99 4.12 1.61
CA LEU A 69 3.65 3.35 2.68
C LEU A 69 2.73 3.17 3.91
N LEU A 70 2.00 4.21 4.31
CA LEU A 70 1.04 4.07 5.41
C LEU A 70 -0.05 3.04 5.06
N ARG A 71 -0.55 3.04 3.81
CA ARG A 71 -1.54 2.06 3.34
C ARG A 71 -1.01 0.63 3.33
N THR A 72 0.22 0.40 2.86
CA THR A 72 0.81 -0.96 2.88
C THR A 72 0.98 -1.49 4.30
N LEU A 73 1.27 -0.61 5.25
CA LEU A 73 1.31 -0.93 6.68
C LEU A 73 -0.06 -0.87 7.37
N ARG A 74 -1.14 -0.71 6.60
CA ARG A 74 -2.51 -0.63 7.12
C ARG A 74 -2.71 0.45 8.19
N PHE A 75 -1.98 1.56 8.07
CA PHE A 75 -1.88 2.66 9.02
C PHE A 75 -1.45 2.23 10.44
N ASP A 76 -0.69 1.14 10.55
CA ASP A 76 -0.14 0.66 11.82
C ASP A 76 1.13 1.41 12.20
N LEU A 77 0.98 2.51 12.95
CA LEU A 77 2.10 3.34 13.39
C LEU A 77 3.11 2.56 14.24
N ARG A 78 2.68 1.53 14.99
CA ARG A 78 3.59 0.69 15.78
C ARG A 78 4.47 -0.17 14.88
N ALA A 79 3.90 -0.77 13.84
CA ALA A 79 4.67 -1.54 12.86
C ALA A 79 5.67 -0.64 12.11
N LEU A 80 5.27 0.57 11.72
CA LEU A 80 6.16 1.55 11.09
C LEU A 80 7.33 1.92 12.02
N ALA A 81 7.03 2.26 13.28
CA ALA A 81 8.05 2.62 14.26
C ALA A 81 9.01 1.46 14.55
N HIS A 82 8.50 0.23 14.64
CA HIS A 82 9.31 -0.96 14.85
C HIS A 82 10.28 -1.20 13.69
N ARG A 83 9.81 -1.19 12.43
CA ARG A 83 10.67 -1.34 11.25
C ARG A 83 11.75 -0.25 11.18
N ARG A 84 11.38 1.02 11.44
CA ARG A 84 12.33 2.14 11.52
C ARG A 84 13.39 1.97 12.61
N ALA A 85 13.04 1.35 13.74
CA ALA A 85 14.00 1.08 14.80
C ALA A 85 15.03 0.03 14.40
N LEU A 86 14.61 -1.02 13.68
CA LEU A 86 15.50 -2.09 13.21
C LEU A 86 16.54 -1.60 12.20
N CYS A 87 16.20 -0.61 11.37
CA CYS A 87 17.11 -0.06 10.35
C CYS A 87 17.81 1.25 10.75
N ARG A 88 17.79 1.62 12.04
CA ARG A 88 18.36 2.90 12.51
C ARG A 88 19.85 3.05 12.17
N HIS A 89 20.60 1.95 12.25
CA HIS A 89 22.05 1.91 12.02
C HIS A 89 22.47 0.88 10.97
N LEU A 90 21.50 0.31 10.26
CA LEU A 90 21.74 -0.74 9.27
C LEU A 90 21.18 -0.29 7.93
N ASP A 91 21.87 -0.64 6.85
CA ASP A 91 21.51 -0.31 5.47
C ASP A 91 20.50 -1.33 4.91
N VAL A 92 19.39 -1.50 5.64
CA VAL A 92 18.32 -2.47 5.35
C VAL A 92 16.96 -1.80 5.40
N ASP A 93 15.99 -2.41 4.72
CA ASP A 93 14.60 -1.93 4.69
C ASP A 93 14.45 -0.44 4.32
N PRO A 94 15.05 0.03 3.20
CA PRO A 94 15.08 1.44 2.85
C PRO A 94 13.68 2.04 2.64
N VAL A 95 12.63 1.24 2.41
CA VAL A 95 11.27 1.75 2.18
C VAL A 95 10.71 2.51 3.39
N VAL A 96 11.10 2.16 4.62
CA VAL A 96 10.61 2.84 5.84
C VAL A 96 11.51 4.00 6.28
N TRP A 97 12.62 4.23 5.59
CA TRP A 97 13.60 5.22 6.00
C TRP A 97 13.01 6.63 6.01
N THR A 98 13.33 7.36 7.06
CA THR A 98 13.03 8.78 7.16
C THR A 98 14.02 9.59 6.33
N ASN A 99 13.67 10.84 6.04
CA ASN A 99 14.61 11.81 5.48
C ASN A 99 15.90 11.90 6.30
N GLN A 100 15.78 11.97 7.63
CA GLN A 100 16.93 11.97 8.54
C GLN A 100 17.84 10.73 8.38
N ARG A 101 17.26 9.55 8.14
CA ARG A 101 18.07 8.33 7.91
C ARG A 101 18.84 8.42 6.59
N PHE A 102 18.27 9.02 5.54
CA PHE A 102 18.97 9.29 4.29
C PHE A 102 20.09 10.35 4.45
N VAL A 103 19.89 11.38 5.28
CA VAL A 103 20.96 12.33 5.66
C VAL A 103 22.13 11.58 6.32
N GLN A 104 21.84 10.67 7.25
CA GLN A 104 22.87 9.85 7.91
C GLN A 104 23.57 8.91 6.94
N TRP A 105 22.82 8.27 6.04
CA TRP A 105 23.37 7.40 5.00
C TRP A 105 24.29 8.16 4.03
N ALA A 106 23.88 9.34 3.56
CA ALA A 106 24.72 10.17 2.70
C ALA A 106 26.08 10.49 3.37
N ARG A 107 26.09 10.73 4.68
CA ARG A 107 27.34 10.92 5.42
C ARG A 107 28.17 9.64 5.53
N SER A 108 27.55 8.47 5.70
CA SER A 108 28.27 7.19 5.84
C SER A 108 28.86 6.69 4.52
N VAL A 109 28.36 7.15 3.37
CA VAL A 109 28.90 6.84 2.04
C VAL A 109 29.79 7.96 1.50
N ASP A 110 30.43 8.74 2.38
CA ASP A 110 31.38 9.82 2.04
C ASP A 110 30.79 11.00 1.23
N LEU A 111 29.48 11.25 1.34
CA LEU A 111 28.79 12.41 0.74
C LEU A 111 28.35 13.44 1.80
N GLY A 112 29.08 13.51 2.92
CA GLY A 112 28.70 14.32 4.07
C GLY A 112 28.57 15.83 3.80
N GLU A 113 29.36 16.39 2.88
CA GLU A 113 29.29 17.80 2.48
C GLU A 113 27.96 18.16 1.77
N TYR A 114 27.28 17.18 1.17
CA TYR A 114 26.01 17.36 0.47
C TYR A 114 24.80 16.98 1.32
N ALA A 115 25.01 16.21 2.39
CA ALA A 115 23.94 15.53 3.12
C ALA A 115 22.89 16.49 3.70
N GLU A 116 23.30 17.69 4.12
CA GLU A 116 22.36 18.66 4.70
C GLU A 116 21.31 19.16 3.69
N ASN A 117 21.63 19.13 2.40
CA ASN A 117 20.72 19.56 1.31
C ASN A 117 19.49 18.66 1.17
N LEU A 118 19.51 17.45 1.77
CA LEU A 118 18.34 16.59 1.80
C LEU A 118 17.24 17.12 2.74
N ARG A 119 17.53 18.04 3.66
CA ARG A 119 16.48 18.68 4.47
C ARG A 119 15.54 19.48 3.55
N GLU A 120 14.25 19.47 3.85
CA GLU A 120 13.20 20.08 3.01
C GLU A 120 13.08 19.54 1.57
N SER A 121 13.85 18.52 1.18
CA SER A 121 13.83 17.99 -0.21
C SER A 121 12.65 17.05 -0.51
N GLY A 122 11.98 16.56 0.54
CA GLY A 122 10.99 15.49 0.42
C GLY A 122 11.55 14.09 0.14
N VAL A 123 12.88 13.90 0.13
CA VAL A 123 13.50 12.59 -0.05
C VAL A 123 13.34 11.73 1.21
N HIS A 124 12.71 10.56 1.05
CA HIS A 124 12.54 9.54 2.07
C HIS A 124 12.33 8.17 1.42
N GLY A 125 12.30 7.11 2.24
CA GLY A 125 12.28 5.71 1.79
C GLY A 125 11.17 5.35 0.83
N ALA A 126 9.93 5.73 1.15
CA ALA A 126 8.80 5.42 0.30
C ALA A 126 8.89 6.08 -1.08
N LEU A 127 9.38 7.32 -1.16
CA LEU A 127 9.65 7.97 -2.45
C LEU A 127 10.75 7.21 -3.21
N VAL A 128 11.90 6.98 -2.57
CA VAL A 128 13.08 6.38 -3.23
C VAL A 128 12.78 4.96 -3.74
N VAL A 129 12.06 4.16 -2.97
CA VAL A 129 11.81 2.74 -3.30
C VAL A 129 10.56 2.57 -4.16
N LEU A 130 9.45 3.26 -3.86
CA LEU A 130 8.14 3.00 -4.48
C LEU A 130 7.82 3.88 -5.70
N GLU A 131 8.60 4.94 -5.97
CA GLU A 131 8.44 5.76 -7.17
C GLU A 131 9.34 5.22 -8.30
N PRO A 132 8.79 4.61 -9.36
CA PRO A 132 9.59 3.99 -10.43
C PRO A 132 10.47 5.01 -11.17
N SER A 133 10.02 6.26 -11.23
CA SER A 133 10.76 7.36 -11.87
C SER A 133 11.91 7.92 -11.02
N PHE A 134 12.01 7.54 -9.73
CA PHE A 134 13.08 8.00 -8.87
C PHE A 134 14.39 7.29 -9.21
N SER A 135 15.43 8.09 -9.49
CA SER A 135 16.73 7.64 -9.97
C SER A 135 17.90 8.29 -9.22
N ALA A 136 19.12 7.80 -9.45
CA ALA A 136 20.34 8.44 -8.92
C ALA A 136 20.50 9.90 -9.37
N GLU A 137 20.01 10.25 -10.57
CA GLU A 137 19.95 11.63 -11.05
C GLU A 137 19.07 12.50 -10.14
N THR A 138 17.89 12.02 -9.79
CA THR A 138 16.96 12.74 -8.89
C THR A 138 17.56 12.89 -7.49
N MET A 139 18.22 11.85 -6.98
CA MET A 139 18.93 11.93 -5.69
C MET A 139 20.09 12.94 -5.73
N ALA A 140 20.87 12.96 -6.81
CA ALA A 140 21.97 13.90 -7.00
C ALA A 140 21.48 15.36 -7.02
N GLN A 141 20.33 15.61 -7.66
CA GLN A 141 19.66 16.92 -7.65
C GLN A 141 19.24 17.33 -6.24
N ALA A 142 18.64 16.42 -5.46
CA ALA A 142 18.24 16.68 -4.07
C ALA A 142 19.45 16.94 -3.15
N LEU A 143 20.57 16.25 -3.39
CA LEU A 143 21.84 16.49 -2.71
C LEU A 143 22.55 17.77 -3.18
N GLY A 144 22.08 18.40 -4.26
CA GLY A 144 22.74 19.58 -4.85
C GLY A 144 24.09 19.28 -5.50
N ILE A 145 24.32 18.04 -5.97
CA ILE A 145 25.57 17.64 -6.62
C ILE A 145 25.52 18.06 -8.10
N PRO A 146 26.37 19.02 -8.55
CA PRO A 146 26.39 19.49 -9.93
C PRO A 146 26.67 18.37 -10.93
N SER A 147 26.09 18.46 -12.12
CA SER A 147 26.29 17.49 -13.21
C SER A 147 27.74 17.35 -13.65
N SER A 148 28.58 18.38 -13.42
CA SER A 148 30.01 18.35 -13.71
C SER A 148 30.83 17.44 -12.77
N LYS A 149 30.32 17.12 -11.57
CA LYS A 149 31.01 16.27 -10.58
C LYS A 149 30.82 14.77 -10.87
N ASN A 150 31.28 14.32 -12.04
CA ASN A 150 31.04 12.98 -12.57
C ASN A 150 31.48 11.83 -11.65
N ILE A 151 32.64 11.96 -10.99
CA ILE A 151 33.16 10.93 -10.07
C ILE A 151 32.21 10.73 -8.88
N ILE A 152 31.82 11.84 -8.25
CA ILE A 152 30.91 11.83 -7.09
C ILE A 152 29.54 11.29 -7.49
N ARG A 153 29.04 11.65 -8.68
CA ARG A 153 27.74 11.15 -9.17
C ARG A 153 27.78 9.65 -9.46
N ARG A 154 28.87 9.14 -10.03
CA ARG A 154 29.06 7.69 -10.25
C ARG A 154 29.13 6.92 -8.92
N HIS A 155 29.81 7.48 -7.93
CA HIS A 155 29.84 6.94 -6.57
C HIS A 155 28.43 6.87 -5.97
N LEU A 156 27.71 7.99 -5.97
CA LEU A 156 26.32 8.05 -5.51
C LEU A 156 25.42 7.02 -6.21
N THR A 157 25.52 6.87 -7.54
CA THR A 157 24.74 5.88 -8.29
C THR A 157 24.99 4.48 -7.75
N THR A 158 26.26 4.11 -7.57
CA THR A 158 26.65 2.77 -7.09
C THR A 158 26.09 2.51 -5.69
N GLU A 159 26.28 3.44 -4.77
CA GLU A 159 25.81 3.32 -3.39
C GLU A 159 24.28 3.28 -3.30
N LEU A 160 23.59 4.11 -4.08
CA LEU A 160 22.13 4.14 -4.10
C LEU A 160 21.54 2.84 -4.68
N GLU A 161 22.13 2.33 -5.76
CA GLU A 161 21.68 1.07 -6.38
C GLU A 161 21.89 -0.12 -5.45
N ASN A 162 23.04 -0.19 -4.76
CA ASN A 162 23.32 -1.21 -3.75
C ASN A 162 22.27 -1.22 -2.63
N LEU A 163 21.83 -0.04 -2.20
CA LEU A 163 20.80 0.10 -1.17
C LEU A 163 19.39 -0.25 -1.68
N VAL A 164 19.00 0.27 -2.86
CA VAL A 164 17.60 0.33 -3.28
C VAL A 164 17.20 -0.86 -4.15
N GLN A 165 18.11 -1.39 -4.98
CA GLN A 165 17.78 -2.46 -5.91
C GLN A 165 17.31 -3.75 -5.21
N PRO A 166 17.95 -4.21 -4.12
CA PRO A 166 17.46 -5.36 -3.36
C PRO A 166 16.02 -5.15 -2.86
N ALA A 167 15.70 -3.96 -2.34
CA ALA A 167 14.38 -3.66 -1.82
C ALA A 167 13.30 -3.63 -2.93
N ARG A 168 13.62 -3.08 -4.11
CA ARG A 168 12.69 -3.07 -5.26
C ARG A 168 12.42 -4.48 -5.76
N MET A 169 13.45 -5.32 -5.89
CA MET A 169 13.29 -6.72 -6.31
C MET A 169 12.43 -7.53 -5.33
N SER A 170 12.61 -7.35 -4.02
CA SER A 170 11.78 -8.02 -3.01
C SER A 170 10.30 -7.65 -3.14
N LEU A 171 9.98 -6.37 -3.37
CA LEU A 171 8.60 -5.91 -3.56
C LEU A 171 7.96 -6.48 -4.83
N GLU A 172 8.71 -6.57 -5.92
CA GLU A 172 8.25 -7.19 -7.16
C GLU A 172 7.99 -8.69 -6.98
N ALA A 173 8.86 -9.40 -6.26
CA ALA A 173 8.67 -10.81 -5.96
C ALA A 173 7.41 -11.06 -5.12
N GLU A 174 7.17 -10.26 -4.07
CA GLU A 174 5.97 -10.33 -3.24
C GLU A 174 4.69 -10.12 -4.08
N ALA A 175 4.68 -9.12 -4.97
CA ALA A 175 3.55 -8.83 -5.84
C ALA A 175 3.23 -9.98 -6.82
N VAL A 176 4.26 -10.68 -7.34
CA VAL A 176 4.07 -11.85 -8.21
C VAL A 176 3.45 -13.02 -7.45
N VAL A 177 3.87 -13.24 -6.20
CA VAL A 177 3.31 -14.31 -5.34
C VAL A 177 1.84 -14.04 -5.02
N GLU A 178 1.47 -12.80 -4.67
CA GLU A 178 0.07 -12.43 -4.43
C GLU A 178 -0.82 -12.63 -5.68
N SER A 179 -0.30 -12.26 -6.86
CA SER A 179 -1.00 -12.45 -8.14
C SER A 179 -1.25 -13.93 -8.45
N LYS A 180 -0.25 -14.79 -8.23
CA LYS A 180 -0.37 -16.25 -8.43
C LYS A 180 -1.30 -16.91 -7.40
N GLY A 181 -1.18 -16.55 -6.12
CA GLY A 181 -2.04 -17.08 -5.04
C GLY A 181 -3.51 -16.65 -5.18
N GLY A 182 -3.77 -15.47 -5.75
CA GLY A 182 -5.12 -15.04 -6.13
C GLY A 182 -5.71 -15.84 -7.31
N SER A 183 -4.87 -16.23 -8.27
CA SER A 183 -5.28 -17.05 -9.42
C SER A 183 -5.57 -18.51 -9.04
N GLU A 184 -4.74 -19.11 -8.17
CA GLU A 184 -4.97 -20.47 -7.65
C GLU A 184 -6.22 -20.54 -6.75
N ARG A 185 -6.47 -19.53 -5.90
CA ARG A 185 -7.72 -19.46 -5.10
C ARG A 185 -8.97 -19.33 -5.97
N ARG A 186 -8.89 -18.63 -7.11
CA ARG A 186 -9.99 -18.55 -8.08
C ARG A 186 -10.25 -19.89 -8.76
N LEU A 187 -9.21 -20.63 -9.13
CA LEU A 187 -9.35 -21.98 -9.69
C LEU A 187 -9.93 -22.99 -8.67
N ALA A 188 -9.51 -22.89 -7.40
CA ALA A 188 -10.06 -23.72 -6.32
C ALA A 188 -11.55 -23.41 -6.05
N SER A 189 -12.00 -22.16 -6.23
CA SER A 189 -13.43 -21.80 -6.13
C SER A 189 -14.27 -22.23 -7.34
N ALA A 190 -13.64 -22.57 -8.47
CA ALA A 190 -14.33 -22.95 -9.71
C ALA A 190 -14.54 -24.46 -9.88
N THR A 191 -14.07 -25.30 -8.94
CA THR A 191 -14.23 -26.77 -9.00
C THR A 191 -15.38 -27.33 -8.15
N GLY A 192 -16.23 -26.45 -7.60
CA GLY A 192 -17.35 -26.82 -6.72
C GLY A 192 -18.75 -26.68 -7.33
N SER A 193 -18.96 -27.00 -8.61
CA SER A 193 -20.33 -27.22 -9.13
C SER A 193 -20.31 -28.05 -10.42
N LEU A 194 -20.34 -29.38 -10.27
CA LEU A 194 -20.77 -30.28 -11.33
C LEU A 194 -21.97 -31.07 -10.79
N GLY A 195 -23.12 -30.80 -11.41
CA GLY A 195 -24.42 -31.24 -10.96
C GLY A 195 -24.68 -32.74 -11.09
N ARG A 196 -25.75 -33.17 -10.41
CA ARG A 196 -26.42 -34.44 -10.68
C ARG A 196 -27.75 -34.16 -11.37
N SER A 197 -27.78 -34.42 -12.67
CA SER A 197 -29.00 -34.63 -13.45
C SER A 197 -28.95 -36.04 -14.03
N PHE A 198 -29.92 -36.86 -13.64
CA PHE A 198 -30.33 -38.12 -14.28
C PHE A 198 -31.85 -38.18 -14.09
N ALA A 199 -32.75 -38.59 -14.99
CA ALA A 199 -32.73 -38.93 -16.42
C ALA A 199 -34.21 -38.90 -16.90
N ARG A 200 -34.41 -38.80 -18.23
CA ARG A 200 -35.68 -38.91 -18.99
C ARG A 200 -36.34 -40.30 -18.81
N SER A 201 -37.65 -40.55 -18.98
CA SER A 201 -38.46 -40.48 -20.22
C SER A 201 -39.88 -41.02 -19.90
N SER A 202 -40.99 -40.29 -20.12
CA SER A 202 -41.94 -40.27 -21.26
C SER A 202 -43.19 -41.21 -21.20
N ARG A 203 -44.38 -40.57 -21.40
CA ARG A 203 -45.70 -41.05 -21.92
C ARG A 203 -46.43 -42.21 -21.22
N ALA A 204 -47.76 -42.35 -21.17
CA ALA A 204 -48.96 -41.52 -21.37
C ALA A 204 -50.19 -42.46 -21.15
N ARG A 205 -51.36 -41.91 -20.74
CA ARG A 205 -52.74 -42.50 -20.77
C ARG A 205 -53.00 -43.70 -19.83
N SER A 206 -54.16 -43.89 -19.19
CA SER A 206 -55.52 -43.31 -19.22
C SER A 206 -56.32 -43.85 -18.02
N SER A 207 -57.37 -43.10 -17.60
CA SER A 207 -58.63 -43.54 -16.93
C SER A 207 -58.53 -44.42 -15.67
N ASP A 208 -59.26 -44.20 -14.57
CA ASP A 208 -60.65 -43.79 -14.48
C ASP A 208 -61.01 -43.35 -13.04
N ARG A 209 -62.19 -42.74 -12.92
CA ARG A 209 -62.91 -42.19 -11.75
C ARG A 209 -63.19 -43.29 -10.69
N GLN A 210 -63.65 -43.05 -9.46
CA GLN A 210 -64.74 -42.16 -9.04
C GLN A 210 -64.87 -42.22 -7.51
N THR A 211 -65.18 -41.09 -6.87
CA THR A 211 -65.82 -41.07 -5.54
C THR A 211 -67.34 -41.14 -5.74
N ASP A 212 -68.00 -42.12 -5.15
CA ASP A 212 -69.44 -42.08 -4.91
C ASP A 212 -69.76 -42.62 -3.52
N LYS A 213 -70.42 -41.78 -2.70
CA LYS A 213 -70.98 -42.15 -1.39
C LYS A 213 -72.49 -42.33 -1.56
N ARG A 214 -72.98 -43.56 -1.49
CA ARG A 214 -74.33 -43.87 -0.97
C ARG A 214 -74.31 -45.16 -0.15
N ARG A 215 -74.79 -45.02 1.09
CA ARG A 215 -75.46 -46.00 1.98
C ARG A 215 -75.25 -47.49 1.70
N SER A 216 -74.79 -48.25 2.70
CA SER A 216 -75.64 -48.96 3.69
C SER A 216 -74.88 -50.09 4.41
N SER A 217 -75.07 -50.13 5.72
CA SER A 217 -75.32 -51.31 6.55
C SER A 217 -74.32 -52.49 6.63
N ILE A 218 -73.72 -52.59 7.83
CA ILE A 218 -73.88 -53.72 8.79
C ILE A 218 -73.04 -55.02 8.58
N ARG A 219 -72.52 -55.47 9.74
CA ARG A 219 -72.02 -56.80 10.21
C ARG A 219 -70.53 -57.09 9.98
N LEU A 220 -69.73 -57.12 11.07
CA LEU A 220 -69.52 -58.26 12.01
C LEU A 220 -68.88 -59.43 11.25
N SER A 221 -67.72 -59.98 11.59
CA SER A 221 -67.12 -60.33 12.89
C SER A 221 -65.68 -60.85 12.65
N LEU A 222 -64.72 -60.57 13.55
CA LEU A 222 -63.96 -61.54 14.39
C LEU A 222 -63.57 -62.85 13.68
N SER A 223 -62.31 -63.29 13.65
CA SER A 223 -61.31 -63.31 14.73
C SER A 223 -59.90 -63.36 14.17
#